data_AF-A0A849Z8Q2-F1
#
_entry.id   AF-A0A849Z8Q2-F1
#
_cell.length_a   1.000
_cell.length_b   1.000
_cell.length_c   1.000
_cell.angle_alpha   90.00
_cell.angle_beta   90.00
_cell.angle_gamma   90.00
#
_symmetry.space_group_name_H-M   'P 1'
#
loop_
_entity.id
_entity.type
_entity.pdbx_description
1 polymer ?
#
loop_
_entity_poly.entity_id
_entity_poly.type
_entity_poly.pdbx_seq_one_letter_code
_entity_poly.pdbx_strand_id
1 'polypeptide(L)'
;MGRPPFLRMALIGVAFGFAFSCMGFTDFEEVHKMFTFADLRLFLTFCGGVAFSMVGFLLLARGTKISRRPFHPGTIPGGVLFGVGWAMTGACPSGALVQLGEGKLIAGFTLVGLLIGSALYPVVHRKL
;
A
#
# COMPACT_ATOMS: atom_id res chain seq x y z
N MET A 1 -13.26 -24.65 12.77
CA MET A 1 -11.97 -24.24 12.17
C MET A 1 -12.01 -24.62 10.69
N GLY A 2 -12.68 -23.80 9.87
CA GLY A 2 -12.88 -24.09 8.45
C GLY A 2 -11.66 -23.70 7.63
N ARG A 3 -11.25 -24.57 6.69
CA ARG A 3 -10.18 -24.33 5.70
C ARG A 3 -10.21 -22.87 5.20
N PRO A 4 -9.16 -22.04 5.38
CA PRO A 4 -9.17 -20.71 4.82
C PRO A 4 -9.23 -20.84 3.28
N PRO A 5 -10.10 -20.07 2.59
CA PRO A 5 -10.26 -20.18 1.15
C PRO A 5 -9.08 -19.50 0.44
N PHE A 6 -7.90 -20.13 0.49
CA PHE A 6 -6.67 -19.66 -0.16
C PHE A 6 -6.89 -19.30 -1.63
N LEU A 7 -7.73 -20.08 -2.32
CA LEU A 7 -8.11 -19.83 -3.70
C LEU A 7 -8.87 -18.51 -3.90
N ARG A 8 -9.76 -18.13 -2.96
CA ARG A 8 -10.49 -16.85 -3.02
C ARG A 8 -9.55 -15.67 -2.80
N MET A 9 -8.63 -15.79 -1.84
CA MET A 9 -7.63 -14.74 -1.57
C MET A 9 -6.64 -14.59 -2.72
N ALA A 10 -6.20 -15.70 -3.31
CA ALA A 10 -5.34 -15.69 -4.49
C ALA A 10 -6.05 -15.04 -5.70
N LEU A 11 -7.31 -15.39 -5.97
CA LEU A 11 -8.10 -14.76 -7.04
C LEU A 11 -8.26 -13.25 -6.84
N ILE A 12 -8.58 -12.82 -5.63
CA ILE A 12 -8.71 -11.39 -5.31
C ILE A 12 -7.35 -10.68 -5.47
N GLY A 13 -6.26 -11.30 -5.02
CA GLY A 13 -4.92 -10.75 -5.18
C GLY A 13 -4.48 -10.61 -6.63
N VAL A 14 -4.76 -11.61 -7.47
CA VAL A 14 -4.48 -11.57 -8.91
C VAL A 14 -5.34 -10.51 -9.60
N ALA A 15 -6.64 -10.45 -9.30
CA ALA A 15 -7.53 -9.44 -9.86
C ALA A 15 -7.10 -8.01 -9.44
N PHE A 16 -6.69 -7.84 -8.19
CA PHE A 16 -6.18 -6.56 -7.69
C PHE A 16 -4.87 -6.18 -8.39
N GLY A 17 -3.92 -7.11 -8.49
CA GLY A 17 -2.64 -6.87 -9.19
C GLY A 17 -2.82 -6.53 -10.67
N PHE A 18 -3.74 -7.23 -11.35
CA PHE A 18 -4.09 -6.97 -12.75
C PHE A 18 -4.72 -5.58 -12.92
N ALA A 19 -5.67 -5.20 -12.06
CA ALA A 19 -6.25 -3.87 -12.07
C ALA A 19 -5.20 -2.78 -11.77
N PHE A 20 -4.28 -3.03 -10.84
CA PHE A 20 -3.20 -2.11 -10.48
C PHE A 20 -2.22 -1.89 -11.65
N SER A 21 -1.86 -2.96 -12.35
CA SER A 21 -1.03 -2.91 -13.57
C SER A 21 -1.75 -2.16 -14.70
N CYS A 22 -3.04 -2.43 -14.92
CA CYS A 22 -3.84 -1.70 -15.92
C CYS A 22 -3.98 -0.20 -15.62
N MET A 23 -3.83 0.24 -14.37
CA MET A 23 -3.89 1.65 -13.98
C MET A 23 -2.56 2.40 -14.19
N GLY A 24 -1.46 1.73 -14.54
CA GLY A 24 -0.15 2.37 -14.74
C GLY A 24 0.63 2.68 -13.45
N PHE A 25 0.11 2.28 -12.27
CA PHE A 25 0.78 2.50 -10.98
C PHE A 25 2.15 1.77 -10.84
N THR A 26 2.56 1.01 -11.84
CA THR A 26 3.84 0.30 -11.91
C THR A 26 4.97 1.12 -12.51
N ASP A 27 4.70 2.29 -13.08
CA ASP A 27 5.72 3.20 -13.60
C ASP A 27 6.07 4.33 -12.62
N PHE A 28 7.37 4.46 -12.34
CA PHE A 28 7.91 5.48 -11.44
C PHE A 28 7.64 6.90 -11.97
N GLU A 29 7.69 7.08 -13.29
CA GLU A 29 7.39 8.34 -13.96
C GLU A 29 5.94 8.80 -13.76
N GLU A 30 4.98 7.88 -13.77
CA GLU A 30 3.57 8.20 -13.53
C GLU A 30 3.31 8.59 -12.07
N VAL A 31 3.96 7.89 -11.12
CA VAL A 31 3.90 8.24 -9.70
C VAL A 31 4.56 9.60 -9.44
N HIS A 32 5.70 9.90 -10.08
CA HIS A 32 6.38 11.18 -9.95
C HIS A 32 5.56 12.34 -10.55
N LYS A 33 4.90 12.11 -11.70
CA LYS A 33 3.96 13.06 -12.30
C LYS A 33 2.73 13.30 -11.44
N MET A 34 2.26 12.29 -10.71
CA MET A 34 1.18 12.44 -9.73
C MET A 34 1.58 13.36 -8.58
N PHE A 35 2.79 13.22 -8.04
CA PHE A 35 3.32 14.11 -6.99
C PHE A 35 3.62 15.53 -7.48
N THR A 36 4.02 15.66 -8.73
CA THR A 36 4.29 16.96 -9.38
C THR A 36 2.98 17.63 -9.88
N PHE A 37 1.82 17.01 -9.65
CA PHE A 37 0.50 17.46 -10.15
C PHE A 37 0.44 17.64 -11.67
N ALA A 38 1.33 16.98 -12.42
CA ALA A 38 1.35 17.03 -13.88
C ALA A 38 0.25 16.15 -14.49
N ASP A 39 -0.14 15.06 -13.80
CA ASP A 39 -1.23 14.19 -14.22
C ASP A 39 -2.28 14.05 -13.10
N LEU A 40 -3.42 14.68 -13.30
CA LEU A 40 -4.54 14.66 -12.36
C LEU A 40 -5.31 13.33 -12.42
N ARG A 41 -5.14 12.52 -13.48
CA ARG A 41 -5.94 11.31 -13.67
C ARG A 41 -5.62 10.26 -12.61
N LEU A 42 -4.32 10.04 -12.36
CA LEU A 42 -3.86 9.08 -11.35
C LEU A 42 -4.18 9.58 -9.93
N PHE A 43 -4.03 10.89 -9.71
CA PHE A 43 -4.38 11.54 -8.44
C PHE A 43 -5.87 11.42 -8.11
N LEU A 44 -6.78 11.74 -9.05
CA LEU A 44 -8.21 11.60 -8.84
C LEU A 44 -8.62 10.14 -8.64
N THR A 45 -7.99 9.20 -9.34
CA THR A 45 -8.25 7.76 -9.16
C THR A 45 -7.87 7.32 -7.76
N PHE A 46 -6.71 7.76 -7.26
CA PHE A 46 -6.28 7.49 -5.88
C PHE A 46 -7.23 8.11 -4.85
N CYS A 47 -7.54 9.41 -4.98
CA CYS A 47 -8.48 10.10 -4.09
C CYS A 47 -9.87 9.45 -4.11
N GLY A 48 -10.36 9.05 -5.28
CA GLY A 48 -11.62 8.32 -5.44
C GLY A 48 -11.60 6.97 -4.72
N GLY A 49 -10.51 6.21 -4.85
CA GLY A 49 -10.32 4.94 -4.15
C GLY A 49 -10.27 5.10 -2.62
N VAL A 50 -9.60 6.16 -2.13
CA VAL A 50 -9.57 6.50 -0.69
C VAL A 50 -10.96 6.89 -0.20
N ALA A 51 -11.69 7.73 -0.93
CA ALA A 51 -13.06 8.12 -0.59
C ALA A 51 -14.00 6.91 -0.58
N PHE A 52 -13.90 6.04 -1.58
CA PHE A 52 -14.67 4.80 -1.65
C PHE A 52 -14.37 3.87 -0.47
N SER A 53 -13.09 3.71 -0.11
CA SER A 53 -12.66 2.93 1.05
C SER A 53 -13.20 3.53 2.36
N MET A 54 -13.19 4.86 2.49
CA MET A 54 -13.74 5.56 3.65
C MET A 54 -15.24 5.30 3.81
N VAL A 55 -16.00 5.41 2.72
CA VAL A 55 -17.45 5.10 2.72
C VAL A 55 -17.69 3.63 3.05
N GLY A 56 -16.90 2.72 2.46
CA GLY A 56 -16.98 1.27 2.75
C GLY A 56 -16.75 0.95 4.23
N PHE A 57 -15.73 1.54 4.84
CA PHE A 57 -15.47 1.41 6.27
C PHE A 57 -16.58 2.02 7.13
N LEU A 58 -17.15 3.16 6.73
CA LEU A 58 -18.25 3.80 7.45
C LEU A 58 -19.53 2.93 7.45
N LEU A 59 -19.81 2.27 6.32
CA LEU A 59 -20.93 1.34 6.20
C LEU A 59 -20.70 0.06 7.03
N LEU A 60 -19.49 -0.50 7.03
CA LEU A 60 -19.14 -1.66 7.87
C LEU A 60 -19.13 -1.31 9.37
N ALA A 61 -18.75 -0.08 9.72
CA ALA A 61 -18.75 0.39 11.11
C ALA A 61 -20.17 0.44 11.71
N ARG A 62 -21.22 0.55 10.89
CA ARG A 62 -22.62 0.49 11.34
C ARG A 62 -23.08 -0.92 11.71
N GLY A 63 -22.52 -1.96 11.08
CA GLY A 63 -22.92 -3.36 11.30
C GLY A 63 -22.01 -4.17 12.22
N THR A 64 -20.79 -3.71 12.49
CA THR A 64 -19.78 -4.45 13.25
C THR A 64 -18.96 -3.52 14.14
N LYS A 65 -18.67 -3.93 15.39
CA LYS A 65 -17.68 -3.25 16.25
C LYS A 65 -16.30 -3.39 15.62
N ILE A 66 -15.94 -2.44 14.76
CA ILE A 66 -14.57 -2.31 14.28
C ILE A 66 -13.73 -1.92 15.51
N SER A 67 -12.85 -2.82 15.93
CA SER A 67 -11.86 -2.53 16.96
C SER A 67 -10.95 -1.42 16.43
N ARG A 68 -11.22 -0.17 16.82
CA ARG A 68 -10.32 0.96 16.53
C ARG A 68 -8.95 0.61 17.08
N ARG A 69 -7.93 0.59 16.21
CA ARG A 69 -6.55 0.53 16.70
C ARG A 69 -6.32 1.77 17.57
N PRO A 70 -5.79 1.62 18.80
CA PRO A 70 -5.47 2.76 19.63
C PRO A 70 -4.44 3.62 18.90
N PHE A 71 -4.75 4.90 18.72
CA PHE A 71 -3.81 5.86 18.13
C PHE A 71 -2.61 5.99 19.05
N HIS A 72 -1.48 5.40 18.66
CA HIS A 72 -0.22 5.59 19.37
C HIS A 72 0.45 6.87 18.88
N PRO A 73 1.09 7.65 19.76
CA PRO A 73 1.86 8.84 19.36
C PRO A 73 2.98 8.51 18.35
N GLY A 74 3.49 7.27 18.35
CA GLY A 74 4.43 6.76 17.35
C GLY A 74 3.86 6.59 15.92
N THR A 75 2.55 6.69 15.74
CA THR A 75 1.90 6.56 14.42
C THR A 75 2.22 7.76 13.51
N ILE A 76 2.35 8.96 14.07
CA ILE A 76 2.65 10.18 13.33
C ILE A 76 4.07 10.11 12.73
N PRO A 77 5.15 9.91 13.52
CA PRO A 77 6.50 9.82 12.96
C PRO A 77 6.66 8.62 12.02
N GLY A 78 6.02 7.47 12.32
CA GLY A 78 6.01 6.31 11.43
C GLY A 78 5.32 6.58 10.08
N GLY A 79 4.18 7.29 10.11
CA GLY A 79 3.45 7.67 8.91
C GLY A 79 4.22 8.67 8.04
N VAL A 80 4.91 9.63 8.65
CA VAL A 80 5.78 10.57 7.94
C VAL A 80 6.96 9.83 7.29
N LEU A 81 7.64 8.96 8.03
CA LEU A 81 8.77 8.18 7.51
C LEU A 81 8.35 7.28 6.33
N PHE A 82 7.19 6.64 6.45
CA PHE A 82 6.60 5.82 5.39
C PHE A 82 6.22 6.65 4.16
N GLY A 83 5.60 7.81 4.36
CA GLY A 83 5.24 8.73 3.27
C GLY A 83 6.46 9.26 2.53
N VAL A 84 7.50 9.66 3.25
CA VAL A 84 8.78 10.12 2.65
C VAL A 84 9.44 8.99 1.87
N GLY A 85 9.47 7.76 2.42
CA GLY A 85 10.00 6.59 1.73
C GLY A 85 9.24 6.26 0.45
N TRP A 86 7.90 6.38 0.47
CA TRP A 86 7.07 6.19 -0.72
C TRP A 86 7.31 7.27 -1.77
N ALA A 87 7.46 8.54 -1.38
CA ALA A 87 7.75 9.64 -2.29
C ALA A 87 9.13 9.52 -2.96
N MET A 88 10.15 9.04 -2.24
CA MET A 88 11.49 8.84 -2.80
C MET A 88 11.57 7.63 -3.74
N THR A 89 10.89 6.53 -3.39
CA THR A 89 10.99 5.27 -4.15
C THR A 89 9.90 5.12 -5.21
N GLY A 90 8.87 5.97 -5.21
CA GLY A 90 7.78 5.94 -6.18
C GLY A 90 6.99 4.62 -6.18
N ALA A 91 7.18 3.78 -5.15
CA ALA A 91 6.65 2.42 -5.09
C ALA A 91 6.11 2.14 -3.70
N CYS A 92 4.81 1.81 -3.63
CA CYS A 92 4.16 1.35 -2.40
C CYS A 92 4.39 -0.16 -2.23
N PRO A 93 4.15 -0.75 -1.05
CA PRO A 93 4.31 -2.19 -0.84
C PRO A 93 3.51 -3.04 -1.84
N SER A 94 2.31 -2.60 -2.24
CA SER A 94 1.54 -3.24 -3.31
C SER A 94 2.14 -3.02 -4.69
N GLY A 95 2.58 -1.79 -5.00
CA GLY A 95 3.23 -1.47 -6.27
C GLY A 95 4.53 -2.24 -6.49
N ALA A 96 5.33 -2.43 -5.45
CA ALA A 96 6.55 -3.23 -5.50
C ALA A 96 6.25 -4.72 -5.79
N LEU A 97 5.17 -5.27 -5.20
CA LEU A 97 4.75 -6.65 -5.49
C LEU A 97 4.25 -6.83 -6.93
N VAL A 98 3.50 -5.86 -7.46
CA VAL A 98 3.02 -5.90 -8.85
C VAL A 98 4.18 -5.70 -9.84
N GLN A 99 5.07 -4.74 -9.60
CA GLN A 99 6.27 -4.53 -10.42
C GLN A 99 7.20 -5.75 -10.43
N LEU A 100 7.32 -6.46 -9.31
CA LEU A 100 8.06 -7.74 -9.26
C LEU A 100 7.39 -8.78 -10.17
N GLY A 101 6.06 -8.83 -10.19
CA GLY A 101 5.28 -9.70 -11.08
C GLY A 101 5.41 -9.33 -12.57
N GLU A 102 5.63 -8.06 -12.89
CA GLU A 102 5.91 -7.56 -14.25
C GLU A 102 7.38 -7.76 -14.68
N GLY A 103 8.26 -8.18 -13.78
CA GLY A 103 9.68 -8.43 -14.07
C GLY A 103 10.59 -7.19 -13.96
N LYS A 104 10.14 -6.09 -13.35
CA LYS A 104 11.00 -4.93 -13.07
C LYS A 104 11.97 -5.24 -11.93
N LEU A 105 13.25 -5.47 -12.27
CA LEU A 105 14.35 -5.75 -11.34
C LEU A 105 14.52 -4.71 -10.22
N ILE A 106 14.16 -3.44 -10.49
CA ILE A 106 14.24 -2.35 -9.52
C ILE A 106 13.30 -2.57 -8.32
N ALA A 107 12.15 -3.23 -8.52
CA ALA A 107 11.20 -3.52 -7.44
C ALA A 107 11.75 -4.50 -6.41
N GLY A 108 12.71 -5.36 -6.80
CA GLY A 108 13.40 -6.26 -5.88
C GLY A 108 14.16 -5.51 -4.79
N PHE A 109 14.85 -4.42 -5.14
CA PHE A 109 15.59 -3.61 -4.17
C PHE A 109 14.66 -2.88 -3.19
N THR A 110 13.56 -2.31 -3.68
CA THR A 110 12.57 -1.64 -2.83
C THR A 110 11.88 -2.64 -1.90
N LEU A 111 11.58 -3.85 -2.37
CA LEU A 111 10.99 -4.91 -1.56
C LEU A 111 11.96 -5.40 -0.48
N VAL A 112 13.24 -5.58 -0.79
CA VAL A 112 14.27 -5.94 0.20
C VAL A 112 14.40 -4.83 1.26
N GLY A 113 14.43 -3.55 0.85
CA GLY A 113 14.44 -2.42 1.77
C GLY A 113 13.21 -2.38 2.68
N LEU A 114 12.02 -2.65 2.13
CA LEU A 114 10.77 -2.76 2.89
C LEU A 114 10.83 -3.91 3.90
N LEU A 115 11.31 -5.08 3.49
CA LEU A 115 11.42 -6.26 4.35
C LEU A 115 12.40 -5.99 5.49
N ILE A 116 13.60 -5.46 5.19
CA ILE A 116 14.60 -5.11 6.20
C ILE A 116 14.03 -4.05 7.17
N GLY A 117 13.43 -2.98 6.66
CA GLY A 117 12.83 -1.94 7.50
C GLY A 117 11.72 -2.48 8.41
N SER A 118 10.84 -3.34 7.87
CA SER A 118 9.75 -3.96 8.63
C SER A 118 10.23 -4.96 9.68
N ALA A 119 11.36 -5.64 9.44
CA ALA A 119 11.97 -6.57 10.38
C ALA A 119 12.75 -5.82 11.49
N LEU A 120 13.41 -4.71 11.14
CA LEU A 120 14.21 -3.93 12.07
C LEU A 120 13.33 -3.11 13.03
N TYR A 121 12.21 -2.56 12.54
CA TYR A 121 11.30 -1.73 13.35
C TYR A 121 10.85 -2.38 14.67
N PRO A 122 10.31 -3.63 14.70
CA PRO A 122 9.90 -4.26 15.96
C PRO A 122 11.08 -4.61 16.87
N VAL A 123 12.28 -4.87 16.32
CA VAL A 123 13.49 -5.16 17.11
C VAL A 123 13.99 -3.90 17.81
N VAL A 124 14.01 -2.78 17.11
CA VAL A 124 14.40 -1.48 17.66
C VAL A 124 13.32 -0.97 18.63
N HIS A 125 12.05 -1.11 18.28
CA HIS A 125 10.95 -0.65 19.12
C HIS A 125 10.76 -1.49 20.40
N ARG A 126 11.17 -2.76 20.44
CA ARG A 126 11.25 -3.54 21.69
C ARG A 126 12.42 -3.15 22.59
N LYS A 127 13.46 -2.52 22.04
CA LYS A 127 14.66 -2.11 22.77
C LYS A 127 14.56 -0.69 23.35
N LEU A 128 13.66 0.14 22.85
CA LEU A 128 13.25 1.42 23.45
C LEU A 128 12.09 1.19 24.42
#